data_AF-A0A497SQD9-F1
#
_entry.id   AF-A0A497SQD9-F1
#
_cell.length_a   1.000
_cell.length_b   1.000
_cell.length_c   1.000
_cell.angle_alpha   90.00
_cell.angle_beta   90.00
_cell.angle_gamma   90.00
#
_symmetry.space_group_name_H-M   'P 1'
#
loop_
_entity.id
_entity.type
_entity.pdbx_description
1 polymer ?
#
loop_
_entity_poly.entity_id
_entity_poly.type
_entity_poly.pdbx_seq_one_letter_code
_entity_poly.pdbx_strand_id
1 'polypeptide(L)'
;MISGLIILDKQTGPTSFDCVEQVKKIFGVKKAGHTGTLDPKVTGVLLILLGEARKLAPLFEKLNKTYLGVMHLHKEVEKEKLEEVLKKFRGEIIQIPPVRSRVKRVARKRTIYKLEIKKIEGRDITMFIECEHGTYIRKLFSDIGEELGCGAHMKYLRRIAVDGFKEEESVDLERLKKEREKCLIRNEEIISKLKISKISLKKEEEKKVENGVPIPLKNEKFVQGEKIAIFVENTLRAIGTVEKNKIRIDRVLKVDFSLSQLPNKKACL
;
A
#
# COMPACT_ATOMS: atom_id res chain seq x y z
N MET A 1 -11.27 -10.52 -18.05
CA MET A 1 -10.29 -9.40 -18.02
C MET A 1 -9.36 -9.56 -16.81
N ILE A 2 -8.05 -9.33 -16.93
CA ILE A 2 -7.12 -9.40 -15.78
C ILE A 2 -7.46 -8.30 -14.76
N SER A 3 -7.64 -8.70 -13.50
CA SER A 3 -7.98 -7.84 -12.39
C SER A 3 -7.37 -8.43 -11.11
N GLY A 4 -6.55 -7.64 -10.41
CA GLY A 4 -5.89 -8.10 -9.19
C GLY A 4 -4.82 -7.13 -8.71
N LEU A 5 -3.98 -7.62 -7.81
CA LEU A 5 -2.88 -6.89 -7.19
C LEU A 5 -1.55 -7.58 -7.48
N ILE A 6 -0.53 -6.78 -7.75
CA ILE A 6 0.87 -7.20 -7.76
C ILE A 6 1.59 -6.53 -6.60
N ILE A 7 2.37 -7.32 -5.87
CA ILE A 7 3.32 -6.83 -4.88
C ILE A 7 4.68 -6.75 -5.59
N LEU A 8 5.03 -5.58 -6.11
CA LEU A 8 6.30 -5.40 -6.82
C LEU A 8 7.42 -5.05 -5.84
N ASP A 9 8.58 -5.69 -5.96
CA ASP A 9 9.82 -5.18 -5.38
C ASP A 9 10.38 -4.09 -6.30
N LYS A 10 10.04 -2.84 -5.98
CA LYS A 10 10.54 -1.69 -6.74
C LYS A 10 12.05 -1.58 -6.52
N GLN A 11 12.81 -1.61 -7.61
CA GLN A 11 14.24 -1.32 -7.60
C GLN A 11 14.54 0.19 -7.57
N THR A 12 15.79 0.54 -7.28
CA THR A 12 16.26 1.93 -7.30
C THR A 12 16.36 2.45 -8.74
N GLY A 13 16.05 3.72 -8.97
CA GLY A 13 16.08 4.33 -10.29
C GLY A 13 14.70 4.74 -10.81
N PRO A 14 13.80 3.79 -11.17
CA PRO A 14 12.50 4.14 -11.75
C PRO A 14 11.61 4.86 -10.74
N THR A 15 10.71 5.71 -11.24
CA THR A 15 9.62 6.24 -10.42
C THR A 15 8.59 5.14 -10.16
N SER A 16 7.71 5.35 -9.17
CA SER A 16 6.57 4.44 -8.96
C SER A 16 5.63 4.39 -10.17
N PHE A 17 5.53 5.46 -10.95
CA PHE A 17 4.70 5.47 -12.17
C PHE A 17 5.33 4.65 -13.29
N ASP A 18 6.65 4.72 -13.47
CA ASP A 18 7.35 3.89 -14.46
C ASP A 18 7.13 2.40 -14.17
N CYS A 19 7.19 2.02 -12.89
CA CYS A 19 6.90 0.66 -12.44
C CYS A 19 5.45 0.24 -12.79
N VAL A 20 4.47 1.12 -12.55
CA VAL A 20 3.08 0.88 -12.94
C VAL A 20 2.95 0.66 -14.45
N GLU A 21 3.61 1.48 -15.27
CA GLU A 21 3.57 1.35 -16.73
C GLU A 21 4.21 0.05 -17.22
N GLN A 22 5.32 -0.38 -16.60
CA GLN A 22 5.97 -1.65 -16.92
C GLN A 22 5.07 -2.84 -16.56
N VAL A 23 4.50 -2.87 -15.35
CA VAL A 23 3.57 -3.94 -14.94
C VAL A 23 2.31 -3.94 -15.82
N LYS A 24 1.77 -2.75 -16.14
CA LYS A 24 0.62 -2.61 -17.05
C LYS A 24 0.89 -3.28 -18.41
N LYS A 25 2.09 -3.07 -18.97
CA LYS A 25 2.52 -3.70 -20.23
C LYS A 25 2.67 -5.22 -20.11
N ILE A 26 3.29 -5.73 -19.03
CA ILE A 26 3.47 -7.18 -18.79
C ILE A 26 2.13 -7.93 -18.76
N PHE A 27 1.11 -7.34 -18.14
CA PHE A 27 -0.22 -7.92 -18.04
C PHE A 27 -1.17 -7.55 -19.19
N GLY A 28 -0.77 -6.66 -20.11
CA GLY A 28 -1.61 -6.22 -21.22
C GLY A 28 -2.93 -5.55 -20.78
N VAL A 29 -2.97 -4.96 -19.59
CA VAL A 29 -4.19 -4.31 -19.07
C VAL A 29 -4.27 -2.85 -19.49
N LYS A 30 -5.49 -2.35 -19.76
CA LYS A 30 -5.69 -0.96 -20.18
C LYS A 30 -5.40 0.06 -19.08
N LYS A 31 -5.59 -0.32 -17.82
CA LYS A 31 -5.48 0.59 -16.66
C LYS A 31 -4.82 -0.12 -15.48
N ALA A 32 -3.87 0.56 -14.84
CA ALA A 32 -3.17 0.12 -13.63
C ALA A 32 -2.94 1.35 -12.70
N GLY A 33 -2.66 1.12 -11.42
CA GLY A 33 -2.34 2.20 -10.47
C GLY A 33 -1.76 1.68 -9.16
N HIS A 34 -0.91 2.46 -8.48
CA HIS A 34 -0.28 2.06 -7.22
C HIS A 34 -1.00 2.63 -5.99
N THR A 35 -0.85 2.03 -4.82
CA THR A 35 -1.51 2.47 -3.57
C THR A 35 -0.61 3.26 -2.62
N GLY A 36 0.62 3.59 -3.04
CA GLY A 36 1.50 4.47 -2.28
C GLY A 36 2.83 4.71 -2.97
N THR A 37 3.12 5.97 -3.28
CA THR A 37 4.33 6.38 -4.01
C THR A 37 5.60 6.11 -3.19
N LEU A 38 6.60 5.53 -3.85
CA LEU A 38 8.00 5.51 -3.44
C LEU A 38 8.80 6.46 -4.33
N ASP A 39 9.69 7.24 -3.72
CA ASP A 39 10.63 8.11 -4.43
C ASP A 39 11.58 7.27 -5.31
N PRO A 40 12.20 7.84 -6.37
CA PRO A 40 13.03 7.07 -7.31
C PRO A 40 14.15 6.25 -6.65
N LYS A 41 14.82 6.82 -5.64
CA LYS A 41 15.91 6.17 -4.88
C LYS A 41 15.44 5.18 -3.81
N VAL A 42 14.13 5.08 -3.57
CA VAL A 42 13.56 4.22 -2.52
C VAL A 42 13.12 2.90 -3.15
N THR A 43 13.45 1.79 -2.49
CA THR A 43 13.18 0.44 -2.97
C THR A 43 12.09 -0.27 -2.16
N GLY A 44 11.73 -1.49 -2.56
CA GLY A 44 10.87 -2.37 -1.79
C GLY A 44 9.41 -2.38 -2.25
N VAL A 45 8.53 -2.80 -1.36
CA VAL A 45 7.13 -3.15 -1.63
C VAL A 45 6.37 -1.99 -2.27
N LEU A 46 5.96 -2.16 -3.53
CA LEU A 46 5.06 -1.28 -4.27
C LEU A 46 3.83 -2.08 -4.72
N LEU A 47 2.69 -1.79 -4.11
CA LEU A 47 1.42 -2.42 -4.42
C LEU A 47 0.81 -1.79 -5.69
N ILE A 48 0.55 -2.60 -6.71
CA ILE A 48 0.02 -2.18 -8.01
C ILE A 48 -1.29 -2.92 -8.31
N LEU A 49 -2.38 -2.17 -8.38
CA LEU A 49 -3.71 -2.66 -8.73
C LEU A 49 -3.90 -2.64 -10.25
N LEU A 50 -4.38 -3.75 -10.81
CA LEU A 50 -4.59 -3.98 -12.23
C LEU A 50 -6.07 -4.01 -12.60
N GLY A 51 -6.43 -3.43 -13.74
CA GLY A 51 -7.78 -3.53 -14.29
C GLY A 51 -8.84 -2.92 -13.38
N GLU A 52 -9.84 -3.72 -13.02
CA GLU A 52 -10.94 -3.31 -12.14
C GLU A 52 -10.53 -3.23 -10.67
N ALA A 53 -9.49 -3.97 -10.26
CA ALA A 53 -8.97 -3.95 -8.89
C ALA A 53 -8.55 -2.56 -8.41
N ARG A 54 -8.24 -1.62 -9.33
CA ARG A 54 -7.98 -0.22 -8.96
C ARG A 54 -9.13 0.43 -8.20
N LYS A 55 -10.36 -0.05 -8.39
CA LYS A 55 -11.53 0.39 -7.63
C LYS A 55 -11.44 0.03 -6.14
N LEU A 56 -10.57 -0.92 -5.78
CA LEU A 56 -10.26 -1.30 -4.40
C LEU A 56 -9.26 -0.35 -3.72
N ALA A 57 -8.68 0.63 -4.43
CA ALA A 57 -7.70 1.57 -3.86
C ALA A 57 -8.12 2.22 -2.52
N PRO A 58 -9.39 2.59 -2.27
CA PRO A 58 -9.82 3.12 -0.98
C PRO A 58 -9.55 2.20 0.22
N LEU A 59 -9.47 0.88 0.01
CA LEU A 59 -9.15 -0.09 1.05
C LEU A 59 -7.67 -0.04 1.49
N PHE A 60 -6.81 0.61 0.71
CA PHE A 60 -5.36 0.67 0.96
C PHE A 60 -4.90 2.01 1.56
N GLU A 61 -5.75 3.04 1.55
CA GLU A 61 -5.37 4.43 1.86
C GLU A 61 -4.78 4.59 3.26
N LYS A 62 -5.35 3.88 4.24
CA LYS A 62 -4.99 4.01 5.66
C LYS A 62 -4.01 2.95 6.17
N LEU A 63 -3.54 2.06 5.28
CA LEU A 63 -2.65 0.98 5.69
C LEU A 63 -1.34 1.54 6.25
N ASN A 64 -0.86 0.95 7.34
CA ASN A 64 0.43 1.33 7.90
C ASN A 64 1.57 0.90 6.97
N LYS A 65 2.73 1.51 7.17
CA LYS A 65 3.90 1.32 6.31
C LYS A 65 5.10 1.02 7.19
N THR A 66 5.91 0.05 6.76
CA THR A 66 7.09 -0.38 7.49
C THR A 66 8.31 -0.23 6.61
N TYR A 67 9.37 0.36 7.17
CA TYR A 67 10.60 0.67 6.46
C TYR A 67 11.83 0.18 7.22
N LEU A 68 12.86 -0.15 6.44
CA LEU A 68 14.23 -0.18 6.88
C LEU A 68 14.95 1.01 6.23
N GLY A 69 15.49 1.91 7.04
CA GLY A 69 16.13 3.14 6.56
C GLY A 69 17.49 3.37 7.17
N VAL A 70 18.36 4.07 6.45
CA VAL A 70 19.66 4.51 6.96
C VAL A 70 19.64 6.04 7.05
N MET A 71 19.75 6.53 8.28
CA MET A 71 19.95 7.94 8.59
C MET A 71 21.45 8.21 8.70
N HIS A 72 21.96 9.15 7.91
CA HIS A 72 23.35 9.61 8.01
C HIS A 72 23.40 10.92 8.79
N LEU A 73 24.04 10.90 9.95
CA LEU A 73 24.31 12.07 10.77
C LEU A 73 25.45 12.89 10.17
N HIS A 74 25.40 14.22 10.25
CA HIS A 74 26.51 15.03 9.71
C HIS A 74 27.71 15.08 10.67
N LYS A 75 27.50 14.78 11.96
CA LYS A 75 28.56 14.59 12.97
C LYS A 75 28.27 13.35 13.81
N GLU A 76 29.30 12.79 14.43
CA GLU A 76 29.11 11.73 15.42
C GLU A 76 28.37 12.28 16.65
N VAL A 77 27.57 11.42 17.26
CA VAL A 77 26.80 11.72 18.46
C VAL A 77 26.91 10.54 19.42
N GLU A 78 26.89 10.83 20.71
CA GLU A 78 26.82 9.81 21.74
C GLU A 78 25.53 9.00 21.61
N LYS A 79 25.63 7.69 21.86
CA LYS A 79 24.53 6.75 21.67
C LYS A 79 23.36 7.08 22.61
N GLU A 80 23.66 7.47 23.83
CA GLU A 80 22.71 7.84 24.87
C GLU A 80 21.86 9.04 24.42
N LYS A 81 22.52 10.08 23.87
CA LYS A 81 21.86 11.26 23.30
C LYS A 81 20.99 10.89 22.11
N LEU A 82 21.48 10.02 21.21
CA LEU A 82 20.70 9.52 20.08
C LEU A 82 19.42 8.80 20.55
N GLU A 83 19.55 7.88 21.51
CA GLU A 83 18.43 7.13 22.05
C GLU A 83 17.41 8.03 22.76
N GLU A 84 17.87 9.05 23.49
CA GLU A 84 17.00 10.04 24.13
C GLU A 84 16.17 10.82 23.10
N VAL A 85 16.82 11.33 22.05
CA VAL A 85 16.13 12.06 20.98
C VAL A 85 15.12 11.15 20.27
N LEU A 86 15.50 9.92 19.92
CA LEU A 86 14.59 9.00 19.23
C LEU A 86 13.32 8.69 20.02
N LYS A 87 13.35 8.71 21.37
CA LYS A 87 12.15 8.54 22.21
C LYS A 87 11.12 9.64 21.95
N LYS A 88 11.55 10.88 21.67
CA LYS A 88 10.67 12.03 21.38
C LYS A 88 9.91 11.88 20.06
N PHE A 89 10.42 11.07 19.13
CA PHE A 89 9.83 10.83 17.81
C PHE A 89 8.95 9.58 17.75
N ARG A 90 8.74 8.87 18.88
CA ARG A 90 7.78 7.77 18.99
C ARG A 90 6.41 8.33 19.38
N GLY A 91 5.34 7.80 18.80
CA GLY A 91 3.98 8.29 19.01
C GLY A 91 3.59 9.38 18.01
N GLU A 92 2.72 10.31 18.42
CA GLU A 92 2.27 11.40 17.57
C GLU A 92 3.39 12.43 17.35
N ILE A 93 3.70 12.71 16.08
CA ILE A 93 4.60 13.76 15.64
C ILE A 93 3.90 14.72 14.69
N ILE A 94 4.40 15.95 14.59
CA ILE A 94 3.92 16.93 13.61
C ILE A 94 4.90 16.97 12.44
N GLN A 95 4.42 16.74 11.23
CA GLN A 95 5.21 16.89 10.02
C GLN A 95 4.62 17.95 9.10
N ILE A 96 5.50 18.75 8.50
CA ILE A 96 5.17 19.56 7.33
C ILE A 96 5.72 18.82 6.10
N PRO A 97 4.87 18.45 5.11
CA PRO A 97 5.33 17.80 3.90
C PRO A 97 6.50 18.55 3.24
N PRO A 98 7.49 17.83 2.68
CA PRO A 98 8.64 18.45 2.02
C PRO A 98 8.19 19.22 0.77
N VAL A 99 9.03 20.16 0.31
CA VAL A 99 8.77 20.98 -0.89
C VAL A 99 8.44 20.10 -2.10
N ARG A 100 9.22 19.04 -2.31
CA ARG A 100 8.98 18.03 -3.34
C ARG A 100 8.00 16.96 -2.81
N SER A 101 6.72 17.32 -2.72
CA SER A 101 5.63 16.39 -2.38
C SER A 101 4.41 16.63 -3.26
N ARG A 102 3.51 15.64 -3.33
CA ARG A 102 2.26 15.70 -4.12
C ARG A 102 1.07 16.25 -3.33
N VAL A 103 1.29 16.75 -2.13
CA VAL A 103 0.23 17.18 -1.22
C VAL A 103 0.49 18.62 -0.76
N LYS A 104 -0.57 19.34 -0.40
CA LYS A 104 -0.46 20.69 0.17
C LYS A 104 0.45 20.67 1.41
N ARG A 105 1.44 21.59 1.45
CA ARG A 105 2.33 21.79 2.58
C ARG A 105 1.61 22.49 3.73
N VAL A 106 1.02 21.68 4.60
CA VAL A 106 0.41 22.10 5.86
C VAL A 106 0.87 21.13 6.94
N ALA A 107 0.94 21.59 8.18
CA ALA A 107 1.27 20.74 9.32
C ALA A 107 0.23 19.62 9.46
N ARG A 108 0.69 18.40 9.68
CA ARG A 108 -0.15 17.21 9.84
C ARG A 108 0.40 16.36 10.97
N LYS A 109 -0.49 15.83 11.80
CA LYS A 109 -0.13 14.78 12.76
C LYS A 109 0.15 13.48 12.02
N ARG A 110 1.19 12.76 12.44
CA ARG A 110 1.51 11.41 12.00
C ARG A 110 1.92 10.59 13.19
N THR A 111 1.61 9.30 13.19
CA THR A 111 2.04 8.42 14.27
C THR A 111 3.21 7.53 13.84
N ILE A 112 4.27 7.53 14.65
CA ILE A 112 5.36 6.56 14.57
C ILE A 112 5.11 5.48 15.61
N TYR A 113 4.72 4.28 15.17
CA TYR A 113 4.41 3.15 16.04
C TYR A 113 5.69 2.49 16.58
N LYS A 114 6.72 2.36 15.72
CA LYS A 114 8.03 1.83 16.11
C LYS A 114 9.14 2.64 15.45
N LEU A 115 10.21 2.87 16.23
CA LEU A 115 11.43 3.54 15.80
C LEU A 115 12.59 2.90 16.55
N GLU A 116 13.24 1.93 15.92
CA GLU A 116 14.24 1.06 16.56
C GLU A 116 15.56 1.11 15.80
N ILE A 117 16.66 1.34 16.51
CA ILE A 117 18.00 1.20 15.97
C ILE A 117 18.26 -0.30 15.73
N LYS A 118 18.70 -0.65 14.53
CA LYS A 118 19.15 -2.01 14.18
C LYS A 118 20.66 -2.11 14.09
N LYS A 119 21.34 -1.05 13.66
CA LYS A 119 22.79 -1.02 13.51
C LYS A 119 23.31 0.41 13.56
N ILE A 120 24.48 0.62 14.15
CA ILE A 120 25.22 1.89 14.15
C ILE A 120 26.60 1.61 13.53
N GLU A 121 26.95 2.35 12.49
CA GLU A 121 28.24 2.28 11.81
C GLU A 121 28.79 3.69 11.61
N GLY A 122 29.58 4.16 12.56
CA GLY A 122 30.02 5.55 12.62
C GLY A 122 28.83 6.50 12.61
N ARG A 123 28.66 7.25 11.52
CA ARG A 123 27.56 8.22 11.34
C ARG A 123 26.31 7.65 10.67
N ASP A 124 26.33 6.39 10.24
CA ASP A 124 25.19 5.72 9.63
C ASP A 124 24.39 4.92 10.67
N ILE A 125 23.13 5.31 10.85
CA ILE A 125 22.19 4.68 11.78
C ILE A 125 21.13 3.94 10.97
N THR A 126 21.17 2.60 11.00
CA THR A 126 20.13 1.76 10.39
C THR A 126 18.96 1.63 11.36
N MET A 127 17.76 1.95 10.91
CA MET A 127 16.54 1.95 11.72
C MET A 127 15.40 1.18 11.09
N PHE A 128 14.67 0.46 11.92
CA PHE A 128 13.36 -0.10 11.62
C PHE A 128 12.28 0.89 12.04
N ILE A 129 11.35 1.18 11.12
CA ILE A 129 10.35 2.21 11.30
C ILE A 129 8.99 1.64 10.91
N GLU A 130 8.04 1.65 11.84
CA GLU A 130 6.63 1.36 11.58
C GLU A 130 5.83 2.64 11.79
N CYS A 131 5.14 3.11 10.76
CA CYS A 131 4.48 4.42 10.80
C CYS A 131 3.12 4.44 10.09
N GLU A 132 2.33 5.43 10.45
CA GLU A 132 1.07 5.77 9.78
C GLU A 132 1.32 6.10 8.31
N HIS A 133 0.34 5.81 7.46
CA HIS A 133 0.32 6.23 6.07
C HIS A 133 0.60 7.74 5.89
N GLY A 134 1.32 8.08 4.82
CA GLY A 134 1.63 9.48 4.51
C GLY A 134 2.66 10.13 5.44
N THR A 135 3.38 9.35 6.25
CA THR A 135 4.58 9.78 6.98
C THR A 135 5.76 9.95 6.03
N TYR A 136 6.47 11.07 6.13
CA TYR A 136 7.65 11.35 5.31
C TYR A 136 8.93 10.95 6.05
N ILE A 137 9.47 9.77 5.76
CA ILE A 137 10.68 9.26 6.44
C ILE A 137 11.90 10.16 6.24
N ARG A 138 12.05 10.75 5.05
CA ARG A 138 13.11 11.74 4.79
C ARG A 138 13.02 12.95 5.73
N LYS A 139 11.80 13.43 6.02
CA LYS A 139 11.58 14.56 6.93
C LYS A 139 11.79 14.13 8.38
N LEU A 140 11.32 12.93 8.76
CA LEU A 140 11.61 12.34 10.07
C LEU A 140 13.11 12.33 10.37
N PHE A 141 13.95 11.92 9.41
CA PHE A 141 15.40 11.89 9.62
C PHE A 141 16.02 13.28 9.71
N SER A 142 15.57 14.25 8.91
CA SER A 142 16.06 15.63 9.06
C SER A 142 15.64 16.23 10.40
N ASP A 143 14.42 15.95 10.87
CA ASP A 143 13.91 16.47 12.15
C ASP A 143 14.68 15.90 13.33
N ILE A 144 14.99 14.59 13.30
CA ILE A 144 15.87 13.95 14.29
C ILE A 144 17.26 14.59 14.28
N GLY A 145 17.81 14.85 13.09
CA GLY A 145 19.11 15.52 12.96
C GLY A 145 19.13 16.95 13.49
N GLU A 146 18.05 17.71 13.25
CA GLU A 146 17.84 19.06 13.78
C GLU A 146 17.79 19.03 15.32
N GLU A 147 17.00 18.11 15.90
CA GLU A 147 16.89 17.93 17.36
C GLU A 147 18.22 17.48 17.99
N LEU A 148 19.04 16.69 17.30
CA LEU A 148 20.38 16.31 17.76
C LEU A 148 21.37 17.48 17.72
N GLY A 149 21.07 18.55 16.99
CA GLY A 149 21.94 19.71 16.76
C GLY A 149 23.10 19.45 15.79
N CYS A 150 23.17 18.26 15.19
CA CYS A 150 24.22 17.91 14.24
C CYS A 150 23.76 17.92 12.77
N GLY A 151 22.45 17.86 12.52
CA GLY A 151 21.89 17.65 11.19
C GLY A 151 21.99 16.18 10.75
N ALA A 152 21.05 15.76 9.92
CA ALA A 152 21.03 14.41 9.35
C ALA A 152 20.28 14.36 8.02
N HIS A 153 20.52 13.31 7.25
CA HIS A 153 19.79 13.07 6.02
C HIS A 153 19.53 11.58 5.78
N MET A 154 18.56 11.30 4.92
CA MET A 154 18.25 9.93 4.49
C MET A 154 19.23 9.47 3.42
N LYS A 155 20.06 8.48 3.78
CA LYS A 155 21.02 7.85 2.90
C LYS A 155 20.38 6.71 2.09
N TYR A 156 19.60 5.86 2.75
CA TYR A 156 18.90 4.73 2.15
C TYR A 156 17.51 4.55 2.76
N LEU A 157 16.58 4.02 1.97
CA LEU A 157 15.26 3.64 2.44
C LEU A 157 14.69 2.49 1.60
N ARG A 158 14.19 1.46 2.28
CA ARG A 158 13.43 0.36 1.70
C ARG A 158 12.11 0.21 2.43
N ARG A 159 11.01 0.14 1.68
CA ARG A 159 9.70 -0.22 2.24
C ARG A 159 9.60 -1.74 2.29
N ILE A 160 9.66 -2.30 3.48
CA ILE A 160 9.65 -3.76 3.67
C ILE A 160 8.23 -4.31 3.81
N ALA A 161 7.26 -3.46 4.18
CA ALA A 161 5.86 -3.86 4.22
C ALA A 161 4.89 -2.69 4.01
N VAL A 162 3.70 -3.05 3.54
CA VAL A 162 2.49 -2.24 3.59
C VAL A 162 1.45 -3.07 4.34
N ASP A 163 1.37 -2.88 5.66
CA ASP A 163 0.52 -3.69 6.54
C ASP A 163 0.75 -5.20 6.28
N GLY A 164 -0.28 -5.97 5.98
CA GLY A 164 -0.20 -7.40 5.65
C GLY A 164 0.52 -7.77 4.35
N PHE A 165 0.98 -6.82 3.52
CA PHE A 165 1.72 -7.10 2.29
C PHE A 165 3.22 -6.88 2.50
N LYS A 166 3.99 -7.97 2.54
CA LYS A 166 5.41 -7.92 2.91
C LYS A 166 6.35 -8.16 1.73
N GLU A 167 7.62 -7.83 1.92
CA GLU A 167 8.64 -7.96 0.88
C GLU A 167 8.94 -9.41 0.49
N GLU A 168 8.71 -10.38 1.38
CA GLU A 168 8.92 -11.80 1.09
C GLU A 168 7.92 -12.33 0.05
N GLU A 169 6.77 -11.66 -0.08
CA GLU A 169 5.75 -11.94 -1.10
C GLU A 169 5.95 -11.11 -2.38
N SER A 170 6.93 -10.21 -2.38
CA SER A 170 7.17 -9.31 -3.51
C SER A 170 7.96 -9.97 -4.63
N VAL A 171 7.79 -9.45 -5.84
CA VAL A 171 8.46 -9.95 -7.04
C VAL A 171 9.13 -8.82 -7.79
N ASP A 172 10.32 -9.07 -8.34
CA ASP A 172 10.95 -8.14 -9.27
C ASP A 172 10.33 -8.23 -10.67
N LEU A 173 10.74 -7.34 -11.56
CA LEU A 173 10.20 -7.28 -12.93
C LEU A 173 10.59 -8.49 -13.78
N GLU A 174 11.76 -9.09 -13.54
CA GLU A 174 12.25 -10.20 -14.36
C GLU A 174 11.49 -11.49 -14.05
N ARG A 175 11.28 -11.78 -12.77
CA ARG A 175 10.40 -12.86 -12.31
C ARG A 175 8.97 -12.61 -12.75
N LEU A 176 8.48 -11.37 -12.64
CA LEU A 176 7.11 -11.03 -13.04
C LEU A 176 6.84 -11.28 -14.53
N LYS A 177 7.81 -11.01 -15.41
CA LYS A 177 7.71 -11.35 -16.85
C LYS A 177 7.58 -12.86 -17.08
N LYS A 178 8.29 -13.67 -16.30
CA LYS A 178 8.31 -15.14 -16.43
C LYS A 178 7.09 -15.81 -15.80
N GLU A 179 6.62 -15.31 -14.66
CA GLU A 179 5.63 -15.99 -13.81
C GLU A 179 4.37 -15.15 -13.54
N ARG A 180 3.97 -14.28 -14.46
CA ARG A 180 2.91 -13.27 -14.24
C ARG A 180 1.62 -13.79 -13.60
N GLU A 181 1.17 -14.99 -13.98
CA GLU A 181 -0.09 -15.57 -13.48
C GLU A 181 0.02 -16.02 -12.02
N LYS A 182 1.18 -16.54 -11.62
CA LYS A 182 1.46 -16.95 -10.24
C LYS A 182 1.62 -15.75 -9.31
N CYS A 183 2.09 -14.63 -9.84
CA CYS A 183 2.30 -13.40 -9.07
C CYS A 183 1.01 -12.58 -8.86
N LEU A 184 -0.07 -12.90 -9.57
CA LEU A 184 -1.32 -12.14 -9.52
C LEU A 184 -2.16 -12.53 -8.30
N ILE A 185 -2.28 -11.61 -7.34
CA ILE A 185 -3.21 -11.76 -6.21
C ILE A 185 -4.60 -11.38 -6.70
N ARG A 186 -5.55 -12.31 -6.61
CA ARG A 186 -6.94 -12.11 -7.06
C ARG A 186 -7.70 -11.17 -6.14
N ASN A 187 -8.76 -10.55 -6.67
CA ASN A 187 -9.54 -9.56 -5.93
C ASN A 187 -10.10 -10.11 -4.60
N GLU A 188 -10.58 -11.33 -4.61
CA GLU A 188 -11.12 -12.01 -3.43
C GLU A 188 -10.01 -12.23 -2.38
N GLU A 189 -8.81 -12.59 -2.81
CA GLU A 189 -7.65 -12.76 -1.94
C GLU A 189 -7.17 -11.42 -1.36
N ILE A 190 -7.27 -10.32 -2.12
CA ILE A 190 -7.02 -8.96 -1.61
C ILE A 190 -7.93 -8.67 -0.41
N ILE A 191 -9.23 -8.96 -0.53
CA ILE A 191 -10.20 -8.76 0.56
C ILE A 191 -9.83 -9.58 1.79
N SER A 192 -9.45 -10.85 1.59
CA SER A 192 -8.99 -11.73 2.67
C SER A 192 -7.72 -11.23 3.36
N LYS A 193 -6.70 -10.83 2.58
CA LYS A 193 -5.42 -10.30 3.12
C LYS A 193 -5.62 -9.00 3.90
N LEU A 194 -6.52 -8.13 3.42
CA LEU A 194 -6.89 -6.89 4.09
C LEU A 194 -7.85 -7.09 5.28
N LYS A 195 -8.33 -8.33 5.50
CA LYS A 195 -9.30 -8.68 6.56
C LYS A 195 -10.56 -7.80 6.51
N ILE A 196 -11.03 -7.50 5.30
CA ILE A 196 -12.23 -6.67 5.10
C ILE A 196 -13.47 -7.51 5.37
N SER A 197 -14.35 -6.99 6.21
CA SER A 197 -15.67 -7.57 6.48
C SER A 197 -16.46 -7.74 5.17
N LYS A 198 -17.19 -8.84 5.05
CA LYS A 198 -17.90 -9.20 3.82
C LYS A 198 -19.35 -9.58 4.05
N ILE A 199 -20.18 -9.30 3.06
CA ILE A 199 -21.55 -9.80 2.94
C ILE A 199 -21.66 -10.64 1.67
N SER A 200 -22.40 -11.75 1.76
CA SER A 200 -22.69 -12.63 0.63
C SER A 200 -24.17 -12.49 0.26
N LEU A 201 -24.43 -12.05 -0.96
CA LEU A 201 -25.76 -11.93 -1.52
C LEU A 201 -26.07 -13.07 -2.48
N LYS A 202 -27.36 -13.29 -2.72
CA LYS A 202 -27.82 -14.27 -3.70
C LYS A 202 -27.76 -13.70 -5.11
N LYS A 203 -27.79 -14.58 -6.11
CA LYS A 203 -27.69 -14.22 -7.53
C LYS A 203 -28.78 -13.25 -7.98
N GLU A 204 -29.99 -13.33 -7.41
CA GLU A 204 -31.12 -12.46 -7.75
C GLU A 204 -30.84 -10.98 -7.42
N GLU A 205 -29.89 -10.71 -6.52
CA GLU A 205 -29.50 -9.37 -6.11
C GLU A 205 -28.36 -8.78 -6.96
N GLU A 206 -27.76 -9.56 -7.86
CA GLU A 206 -26.60 -9.16 -8.66
C GLU A 206 -26.86 -7.86 -9.43
N LYS A 207 -27.98 -7.79 -10.17
CA LYS A 207 -28.37 -6.59 -10.92
C LYS A 207 -28.54 -5.36 -10.03
N LYS A 208 -29.00 -5.53 -8.79
CA LYS A 208 -29.14 -4.42 -7.84
C LYS A 208 -27.78 -3.88 -7.44
N VAL A 209 -26.82 -4.77 -7.16
CA VAL A 209 -25.43 -4.41 -6.86
C VAL A 209 -24.78 -3.71 -8.05
N GLU A 210 -24.97 -4.23 -9.26
CA GLU A 210 -24.41 -3.64 -10.48
C GLU A 210 -24.92 -2.22 -10.75
N ASN A 211 -26.20 -1.97 -10.46
CA ASN A 211 -26.83 -0.67 -10.56
C ASN A 211 -26.50 0.26 -9.38
N GLY A 212 -25.68 -0.17 -8.42
CA GLY A 212 -25.28 0.63 -7.27
C GLY A 212 -26.38 0.84 -6.22
N VAL A 213 -27.43 0.01 -6.23
CA VAL A 213 -28.53 0.10 -5.27
C VAL A 213 -28.00 -0.22 -3.86
N PRO A 214 -28.22 0.64 -2.85
CA PRO A 214 -27.80 0.37 -1.48
C PRO A 214 -28.41 -0.92 -0.92
N ILE A 215 -27.62 -1.67 -0.14
CA ILE A 215 -28.02 -2.97 0.42
C ILE A 215 -28.51 -2.76 1.86
N PRO A 216 -29.77 -3.06 2.20
CA PRO A 216 -30.26 -2.97 3.58
C PRO A 216 -29.53 -3.96 4.51
N LEU A 217 -29.13 -3.50 5.69
CA LEU A 217 -28.55 -4.34 6.73
C LEU A 217 -29.67 -4.97 7.57
N LYS A 218 -29.67 -6.30 7.70
CA LYS A 218 -30.65 -7.03 8.53
C LYS A 218 -29.93 -7.77 9.65
N ASN A 219 -29.94 -7.20 10.85
CA ASN A 219 -29.35 -7.76 12.08
C ASN A 219 -27.82 -7.98 12.04
N GLU A 220 -27.12 -7.39 11.08
CA GLU A 220 -25.65 -7.45 10.99
C GLU A 220 -25.03 -6.36 11.87
N LYS A 221 -24.09 -6.74 12.73
CA LYS A 221 -23.35 -5.81 13.60
C LYS A 221 -22.14 -5.26 12.87
N PHE A 222 -22.36 -4.34 11.93
CA PHE A 222 -21.27 -3.56 11.33
C PHE A 222 -21.13 -2.19 12.01
N VAL A 223 -19.93 -1.62 11.92
CA VAL A 223 -19.65 -0.29 12.48
C VAL A 223 -19.93 0.80 11.43
N GLN A 224 -20.52 1.91 11.87
CA GLN A 224 -20.74 3.07 11.00
C GLN A 224 -19.43 3.53 10.34
N GLY A 225 -19.42 3.65 9.00
CA GLY A 225 -18.24 4.04 8.23
C GLY A 225 -17.27 2.89 7.91
N GLU A 226 -17.53 1.67 8.36
CA GLU A 226 -16.75 0.49 8.02
C GLU A 226 -16.85 0.18 6.51
N LYS A 227 -15.73 -0.27 5.93
CA LYS A 227 -15.68 -0.74 4.54
C LYS A 227 -16.10 -2.20 4.46
N ILE A 228 -17.04 -2.51 3.57
CA ILE A 228 -17.57 -3.86 3.37
C ILE A 228 -17.31 -4.32 1.93
N ALA A 229 -16.90 -5.57 1.78
CA ALA A 229 -16.82 -6.26 0.50
C ALA A 229 -18.13 -7.01 0.22
N ILE A 230 -18.70 -6.83 -0.97
CA ILE A 230 -20.00 -7.39 -1.35
C ILE A 230 -19.74 -8.50 -2.37
N PHE A 231 -20.10 -9.72 -1.99
CA PHE A 231 -19.97 -10.92 -2.81
C PHE A 231 -21.31 -11.37 -3.35
N VAL A 232 -21.31 -11.89 -4.58
CA VAL A 232 -22.44 -12.61 -5.17
C VAL A 232 -21.90 -13.94 -5.68
N GLU A 233 -22.46 -15.06 -5.20
CA GLU A 233 -21.99 -16.41 -5.56
C GLU A 233 -20.45 -16.56 -5.45
N ASN A 234 -19.86 -16.10 -4.34
CA ASN A 234 -18.40 -16.09 -4.07
C ASN A 234 -17.54 -15.18 -4.95
N THR A 235 -18.13 -14.40 -5.86
CA THR A 235 -17.41 -13.43 -6.69
C THR A 235 -17.48 -12.04 -6.05
N LEU A 236 -16.36 -11.33 -5.94
CA LEU A 236 -16.38 -9.94 -5.46
C LEU A 236 -17.03 -9.02 -6.50
N ARG A 237 -18.17 -8.42 -6.16
CA ARG A 237 -18.92 -7.53 -7.07
C ARG A 237 -18.83 -6.06 -6.74
N ALA A 238 -18.67 -5.72 -5.46
CA ALA A 238 -18.57 -4.32 -5.07
C ALA A 238 -17.84 -4.16 -3.74
N ILE A 239 -17.44 -2.92 -3.48
CA ILE A 239 -17.11 -2.45 -2.13
C ILE A 239 -18.06 -1.31 -1.76
N GLY A 240 -18.38 -1.24 -0.47
CA GLY A 240 -19.28 -0.23 0.07
C GLY A 240 -18.85 0.28 1.43
N THR A 241 -19.59 1.26 1.93
CA THR A 241 -19.45 1.81 3.28
C THR A 241 -20.76 1.63 4.04
N VAL A 242 -20.66 1.23 5.31
CA VAL A 242 -21.81 1.11 6.21
C VAL A 242 -22.36 2.48 6.58
N GLU A 243 -23.66 2.67 6.36
CA GLU A 243 -24.42 3.87 6.67
C GLU A 243 -25.74 3.52 7.38
N LYS A 244 -25.81 3.79 8.69
CA LYS A 244 -26.97 3.56 9.56
C LYS A 244 -27.50 2.12 9.45
N ASN A 245 -28.44 1.89 8.54
CA ASN A 245 -29.14 0.64 8.33
C ASN A 245 -28.93 0.05 6.92
N LYS A 246 -27.93 0.52 6.17
CA LYS A 246 -27.63 0.05 4.81
C LYS A 246 -26.14 0.12 4.51
N ILE A 247 -25.71 -0.58 3.46
CA ILE A 247 -24.40 -0.43 2.85
C ILE A 247 -24.59 0.42 1.60
N ARG A 248 -23.95 1.59 1.56
CA ARG A 248 -23.84 2.41 0.35
C ARG A 248 -22.75 1.81 -0.53
N ILE A 249 -23.08 1.51 -1.78
CA ILE A 249 -22.10 1.01 -2.75
C ILE A 249 -21.19 2.18 -3.16
N ASP A 250 -19.88 2.02 -2.92
CA ASP A 250 -18.88 3.02 -3.30
C ASP A 250 -18.33 2.74 -4.71
N ARG A 251 -18.06 1.46 -5.02
CA ARG A 251 -17.51 1.04 -6.30
C ARG A 251 -18.01 -0.36 -6.67
N VAL A 252 -18.53 -0.49 -7.90
CA VAL A 252 -18.89 -1.77 -8.52
C VAL A 252 -17.73 -2.27 -9.37
N LEU A 253 -17.35 -3.54 -9.24
CA LEU A 253 -16.34 -4.21 -10.06
C LEU A 253 -17.03 -4.97 -11.18
N LYS A 254 -16.58 -4.74 -12.43
CA LYS A 254 -17.02 -5.56 -13.57
C LYS A 254 -16.18 -6.83 -13.57
N VAL A 255 -16.81 -7.97 -13.30
CA VAL A 255 -16.13 -9.28 -13.36
C VAL A 255 -16.68 -10.03 -14.57
N ASP A 256 -15.82 -10.31 -15.55
CA ASP A 256 -16.13 -11.28 -16.60
C ASP A 256 -15.77 -12.68 -16.09
N PHE A 257 -16.69 -13.63 -16.23
CA PHE A 257 -16.48 -15.05 -15.93
C PHE A 257 -15.46 -15.77 -16.85
N SER A 258 -14.77 -15.05 -17.74
CA SER A 258 -13.81 -15.63 -18.69
C SER A 258 -12.41 -15.81 -18.10
N LEU A 259 -12.28 -16.64 -17.07
CA LEU A 259 -10.97 -17.24 -16.71
C LEU A 259 -10.76 -18.62 -17.36
N SER A 260 -11.76 -19.17 -18.05
CA SER A 260 -11.64 -20.40 -18.86
C SER A 260 -11.07 -20.18 -20.28
N GLN A 261 -10.72 -18.94 -20.67
CA GLN A 261 -10.21 -18.64 -22.01
C GLN A 261 -9.05 -17.64 -22.02
N LEU A 262 -8.06 -17.81 -21.13
CA LEU A 262 -6.74 -17.28 -21.45
C LEU A 262 -6.09 -18.27 -22.44
N PRO A 263 -5.79 -17.88 -23.68
CA PRO A 263 -5.23 -18.81 -24.64
C PRO A 263 -3.89 -19.30 -24.11
N ASN A 264 -3.77 -20.63 -24.01
CA ASN A 264 -2.54 -21.36 -23.90
C ASN A 264 -1.73 -21.15 -25.20
N LYS A 265 -1.19 -19.94 -25.41
CA LYS A 265 -0.24 -19.72 -26.50
C LYS A 265 1.12 -20.24 -26.06
N LYS A 266 1.29 -21.56 -26.22
CA LYS A 266 2.55 -22.10 -26.70
C LYS A 266 2.98 -21.32 -27.96
N ALA A 267 4.29 -21.07 -28.03
CA ALA A 267 5.07 -20.69 -29.21
C ALA A 267 4.82 -19.29 -29.82
N CYS A 268 5.85 -18.45 -29.80
CA CYS A 268 6.72 -18.33 -30.98
C CYS A 268 8.18 -18.34 -30.51
N LEU A 269 8.99 -19.04 -31.29
CA LEU A 269 10.45 -19.16 -31.25
C LEU A 269 11.15 -17.79 -31.24
#